data_AF-A0A554GQL0-F1
#
_entry.id   AF-A0A554GQL0-F1
#
_cell.length_a   1.000
_cell.length_b   1.000
_cell.length_c   1.000
_cell.angle_alpha   90.00
_cell.angle_beta   90.00
_cell.angle_gamma   90.00
#
_symmetry.space_group_name_H-M   'P 1'
#
loop_
_entity.id
_entity.type
_entity.pdbx_description
1 polymer ?
#
loop_
_entity_poly.entity_id
_entity_poly.type
_entity_poly.pdbx_seq_one_letter_code
_entity_poly.pdbx_strand_id
1 'polypeptide(L)'
;MSQYTTQIAKAPKGHTIPPLLRDVGAFVGTQDHGTLGWFDVFGFDAIPSEYSPENAKRLQAAGFSFLKLPDGSLLALLKNAVVLLGSEGETRTVADSLEAFLVAWSEGSTGIYDLDDDDASSGREALAAWIQARGLRVPKAPRFDFSAWLDGEAPTPEVAPVAGLGTPTDDVKAMGPALRRLVSLLGQRADSPEVVRYAEEVLGKPAPRSTTPQTDSINLEAPKAGVELNFTHEVLHEAFPPIPKTARTFVPYLSLAWVRPQFPEPVLGLDATDLTEEAITKKLGPPTELRPSSMLTDALTVPHWVRPLDSTGTTELVVSLRKVRTITLQVHEARALDPFSSVGTALFVGWAATRGLLEPSRFAAHAEQLAAVRRREARGSELMKAALPRGLWDAHLRDLPGLRLRAYRWFHNMNGLWIDADLLKVFGKDAGGAPKLEADTWAAVDAASPVFEKHFAQWLD
;
A
#
# COMPACT_ATOMS: atom_id res chain seq x y z
N MET A 1 10.60 27.39 25.58
CA MET A 1 10.34 25.95 25.34
C MET A 1 11.61 25.20 25.67
N SER A 2 11.59 23.87 25.84
CA SER A 2 12.84 23.09 25.98
C SER A 2 13.51 22.98 24.61
N GLN A 3 14.83 23.08 24.56
CA GLN A 3 15.59 22.81 23.33
C GLN A 3 15.60 21.30 23.03
N TYR A 4 15.94 20.93 21.79
CA TYR A 4 16.15 19.52 21.45
C TYR A 4 17.28 18.89 22.26
N THR A 5 17.07 17.63 22.64
CA THR A 5 18.13 16.82 23.25
C THR A 5 19.13 16.39 22.18
N THR A 6 20.39 16.77 22.34
CA THR A 6 21.49 16.38 21.44
C THR A 6 22.57 15.58 22.16
N GLN A 7 23.01 14.49 21.53
CA GLN A 7 24.02 13.57 22.06
C GLN A 7 25.09 13.29 21.00
N ILE A 8 25.86 14.32 20.66
CA ILE A 8 26.78 14.31 19.49
C ILE A 8 28.27 14.11 19.84
N ALA A 9 28.57 13.82 21.11
CA ALA A 9 29.96 13.81 21.60
C ALA A 9 30.76 12.56 21.22
N LYS A 10 30.10 11.41 21.03
CA LYS A 10 30.78 10.12 20.88
C LYS A 10 30.27 9.36 19.67
N ALA A 11 31.19 8.87 18.84
CA ALA A 11 30.86 7.96 17.75
C ALA A 11 30.59 6.54 18.30
N PRO A 12 29.63 5.80 17.74
CA PRO A 12 29.52 4.37 17.96
C PRO A 12 30.81 3.65 17.57
N LYS A 13 31.09 2.54 18.26
CA LYS A 13 32.34 1.78 18.05
C LYS A 13 32.47 1.37 16.57
N GLY A 14 33.61 1.69 15.96
CA GLY A 14 33.90 1.34 14.57
C GLY A 14 33.43 2.35 13.53
N HIS A 15 32.78 3.45 13.94
CA HIS A 15 32.23 4.46 13.03
C HIS A 15 32.93 5.80 13.16
N THR A 16 32.97 6.54 12.05
CA THR A 16 33.40 7.93 12.00
C THR A 16 32.19 8.80 11.73
N ILE A 17 31.95 9.80 12.57
CA ILE A 17 30.82 10.73 12.38
C ILE A 17 31.20 11.77 11.32
N PRO A 18 30.43 11.91 10.22
CA PRO A 18 30.65 12.95 9.24
C PRO A 18 30.64 14.35 9.90
N PRO A 19 31.57 15.25 9.53
CA PRO A 19 31.59 16.61 10.06
C PRO A 19 30.25 17.33 9.89
N LEU A 20 29.61 17.16 8.73
CA LEU A 20 28.29 17.72 8.45
C LEU A 20 27.23 17.27 9.46
N LEU A 21 27.19 15.99 9.82
CA LEU A 21 26.19 15.48 10.77
C LEU A 21 26.41 16.03 12.19
N ARG A 22 27.68 16.22 12.59
CA ARG A 22 28.04 16.90 13.84
C ARG A 22 27.59 18.35 13.86
N ASP A 23 27.81 19.04 12.75
CA ASP A 23 27.44 20.44 12.57
C ASP A 23 25.92 20.64 12.58
N VAL A 24 25.17 19.75 11.93
CA VAL A 24 23.70 19.73 12.00
C VAL A 24 23.24 19.49 13.44
N GLY A 25 23.82 18.52 14.13
CA GLY A 25 23.47 18.25 15.52
C GLY A 25 23.71 19.44 16.44
N ALA A 26 24.79 20.19 16.23
CA ALA A 26 25.04 21.43 16.95
C ALA A 26 23.98 22.50 16.66
N PHE A 27 23.55 22.64 15.41
CA PHE A 27 22.45 23.53 15.01
C PHE A 27 21.10 23.10 15.62
N VAL A 28 20.78 21.81 15.59
CA VAL A 28 19.54 21.26 16.16
C VAL A 28 19.47 21.55 17.66
N GLY A 29 20.59 21.44 18.37
CA GLY A 29 20.66 21.72 19.81
C GLY A 29 20.38 23.18 20.18
N THR A 30 20.40 24.12 19.23
CA THR A 30 20.01 25.51 19.49
C THR A 30 18.53 25.79 19.22
N GLN A 31 17.80 24.85 18.58
CA GLN A 31 16.39 25.02 18.25
C GLN A 31 15.50 24.54 19.40
N ASP A 32 14.32 25.16 19.51
CA ASP A 32 13.27 24.72 20.43
C ASP A 32 12.67 23.39 19.95
N HIS A 33 12.36 22.49 20.87
CA HIS A 33 11.71 21.22 20.58
C HIS A 33 10.35 21.45 19.88
N GLY A 34 10.06 20.63 18.87
CA GLY A 34 8.87 20.76 18.03
C GLY A 34 8.96 21.84 16.94
N THR A 35 10.11 22.49 16.74
CA THR A 35 10.26 23.47 15.63
C THR A 35 10.80 22.87 14.32
N LEU A 36 11.30 21.63 14.37
CA LEU A 36 11.93 20.92 13.24
C LEU A 36 11.29 19.54 13.08
N GLY A 37 10.03 19.38 13.49
CA GLY A 37 9.38 18.08 13.66
C GLY A 37 9.44 17.54 15.09
N TRP A 38 8.72 16.44 15.32
CA TRP A 38 8.65 15.72 16.59
C TRP A 38 9.71 14.62 16.63
N PHE A 39 10.72 14.79 17.47
CA PHE A 39 11.70 13.75 17.75
C PHE A 39 12.30 13.91 19.15
N ASP A 40 12.73 12.79 19.73
CA ASP A 40 13.16 12.76 21.12
C ASP A 40 14.63 13.16 21.26
N VAL A 41 15.48 12.60 20.39
CA VAL A 41 16.93 12.72 20.49
C VAL A 41 17.57 12.81 19.11
N PHE A 42 18.47 13.77 18.94
CA PHE A 42 19.48 13.77 17.89
C PHE A 42 20.81 13.30 18.47
N GLY A 43 21.23 12.07 18.18
CA GLY A 43 22.38 11.46 18.87
C GLY A 43 22.91 10.24 18.15
N PHE A 44 24.21 9.97 18.31
CA PHE A 44 24.88 8.92 17.56
C PHE A 44 24.90 7.60 18.34
N ASP A 45 23.97 6.71 18.00
CA ASP A 45 23.78 5.44 18.69
C ASP A 45 24.01 4.24 17.75
N ALA A 46 24.51 3.15 18.32
CA ALA A 46 24.53 1.89 17.59
C ALA A 46 23.09 1.46 17.28
N ILE A 47 22.86 0.94 16.07
CA ILE A 47 21.55 0.43 15.68
C ILE A 47 21.21 -0.79 16.58
N PRO A 48 20.10 -0.76 17.32
CA PRO A 48 19.72 -1.87 18.19
C PRO A 48 19.42 -3.14 17.39
N SER A 49 19.75 -4.31 17.97
CA SER A 49 19.62 -5.59 17.25
C SER A 49 18.17 -6.01 17.05
N GLU A 50 17.26 -5.49 17.88
CA GLU A 50 15.82 -5.76 17.85
C GLU A 50 15.12 -5.26 16.59
N TYR A 51 15.63 -4.24 15.88
CA TYR A 51 15.02 -3.76 14.64
C TYR A 51 15.14 -4.74 13.48
N SER A 52 16.22 -5.54 13.46
CA SER A 52 16.37 -6.61 12.48
C SER A 52 17.38 -7.63 13.03
N PRO A 53 16.93 -8.58 13.87
CA PRO A 53 17.80 -9.57 14.50
C PRO A 53 18.67 -10.34 13.49
N GLU A 54 18.11 -10.66 12.33
CA GLU A 54 18.78 -11.34 11.23
C GLU A 54 19.85 -10.49 10.54
N ASN A 55 19.68 -9.16 10.50
CA ASN A 55 20.61 -8.23 9.84
C ASN A 55 21.42 -7.39 10.82
N ALA A 56 21.30 -7.62 12.13
CA ALA A 56 21.88 -6.77 13.17
C ALA A 56 23.37 -6.52 12.96
N LYS A 57 24.15 -7.58 12.69
CA LYS A 57 25.60 -7.46 12.42
C LYS A 57 25.89 -6.60 11.20
N ARG A 58 25.10 -6.75 10.13
CA ARG A 58 25.26 -6.03 8.88
C ARG A 58 24.91 -4.55 9.06
N LEU A 59 23.80 -4.24 9.75
CA LEU A 59 23.37 -2.89 10.10
C LEU A 59 24.40 -2.17 10.96
N GLN A 60 24.80 -2.78 12.07
CA GLN A 60 25.77 -2.20 13.01
C GLN A 60 27.15 -2.01 12.39
N ALA A 61 27.53 -2.83 11.40
CA ALA A 61 28.77 -2.62 10.65
C ALA A 61 28.64 -1.52 9.59
N ALA A 62 27.45 -1.32 9.01
CA ALA A 62 27.22 -0.40 7.90
C ALA A 62 26.95 1.05 8.33
N GLY A 63 26.52 1.27 9.58
CA GLY A 63 26.32 2.62 10.09
C GLY A 63 25.70 2.66 11.49
N PHE A 64 25.01 3.77 11.77
CA PHE A 64 24.49 4.12 13.08
C PHE A 64 23.23 4.99 12.99
N SER A 65 22.40 4.96 14.03
CA SER A 65 21.23 5.86 14.14
C SER A 65 21.67 7.25 14.59
N PHE A 66 21.04 8.29 14.06
CA PHE A 66 21.32 9.68 14.43
C PHE A 66 20.09 10.47 14.91
N LEU A 67 18.88 9.96 14.68
CA LEU A 67 17.64 10.61 15.08
C LEU A 67 16.63 9.55 15.56
N LYS A 68 15.99 9.80 16.71
CA LYS A 68 14.98 8.92 17.32
C LYS A 68 13.61 9.59 17.34
N LEU A 69 12.63 8.93 16.75
CA LEU A 69 11.25 9.39 16.68
C LEU A 69 10.43 8.91 17.89
N PRO A 70 9.33 9.60 18.25
CA PRO A 70 8.58 9.33 19.48
C PRO A 70 7.87 7.96 19.49
N ASP A 71 7.55 7.42 18.32
CA ASP A 71 6.98 6.09 18.12
C ASP A 71 8.01 4.96 18.34
N GLY A 72 9.28 5.32 18.55
CA GLY A 72 10.39 4.39 18.63
C GLY A 72 11.02 4.10 17.27
N SER A 73 10.70 4.81 16.20
CA SER A 73 11.42 4.68 14.93
C SER A 73 12.78 5.38 14.95
N LEU A 74 13.71 4.96 14.10
CA LEU A 74 15.07 5.53 14.00
C LEU A 74 15.37 5.98 12.58
N LEU A 75 16.01 7.14 12.43
CA LEU A 75 16.79 7.42 11.22
C LEU A 75 18.24 7.05 11.44
N ALA A 76 18.79 6.36 10.45
CA ALA A 76 20.19 5.92 10.43
C ALA A 76 20.92 6.40 9.18
N LEU A 77 22.22 6.62 9.33
CA LEU A 77 23.12 6.91 8.23
C LEU A 77 23.87 5.63 7.86
N LEU A 78 23.60 5.08 6.67
CA LEU A 78 24.24 3.87 6.16
C LEU A 78 25.01 4.15 4.87
N LYS A 79 26.33 3.91 4.88
CA LYS A 79 27.30 4.26 3.81
C LYS A 79 27.34 5.76 3.50
N ASN A 80 26.25 6.35 3.01
CA ASN A 80 25.98 7.78 2.82
C ASN A 80 24.48 8.10 2.82
N ALA A 81 23.60 7.10 2.69
CA ALA A 81 22.16 7.26 2.61
C ALA A 81 21.53 7.39 4.00
N VAL A 82 20.45 8.15 4.08
CA VAL A 82 19.60 8.23 5.27
C VAL A 82 18.46 7.23 5.11
N VAL A 83 18.29 6.37 6.09
CA VAL A 83 17.28 5.30 6.08
C VAL A 83 16.41 5.38 7.34
N LEU A 84 15.17 4.92 7.21
CA LEU A 84 14.21 4.75 8.30
C LEU A 84 14.20 3.27 8.71
N LEU A 85 14.34 3.05 10.01
CA LEU A 85 14.11 1.80 10.72
C LEU A 85 12.89 2.01 11.61
N GLY A 86 11.78 1.46 11.18
CA GLY A 86 10.48 1.59 11.79
C GLY A 86 10.28 0.83 13.09
N SER A 87 9.39 1.33 13.94
CA SER A 87 9.01 0.65 15.19
C SER A 87 8.18 -0.62 14.93
N GLU A 88 7.45 -0.69 13.81
CA GLU A 88 6.64 -1.84 13.39
C GLU A 88 7.35 -2.72 12.34
N GLY A 89 8.64 -2.47 12.12
CA GLY A 89 9.47 -3.21 11.16
C GLY A 89 9.46 -2.63 9.74
N GLU A 90 8.88 -1.45 9.54
CA GLU A 90 8.95 -0.71 8.29
C GLU A 90 10.39 -0.28 7.98
N THR A 91 10.80 -0.38 6.72
CA THR A 91 12.15 -0.02 6.30
C THR A 91 12.10 0.79 5.02
N ARG A 92 12.79 1.93 4.99
CA ARG A 92 12.75 2.83 3.82
C ARG A 92 14.07 3.57 3.63
N THR A 93 14.49 3.79 2.39
CA THR A 93 15.47 4.84 2.07
C THR A 93 14.78 6.20 2.11
N VAL A 94 15.16 7.06 3.04
CA VAL A 94 14.62 8.43 3.16
C VAL A 94 15.32 9.37 2.18
N ALA A 95 16.64 9.25 2.06
CA ALA A 95 17.42 10.02 1.10
C ALA A 95 18.70 9.29 0.71
N ASP A 96 19.18 9.51 -0.53
CA ASP A 96 20.42 8.89 -1.02
C ASP A 96 21.70 9.52 -0.46
N SER A 97 21.57 10.66 0.23
CA SER A 97 22.66 11.36 0.92
C SER A 97 22.15 12.11 2.14
N LEU A 98 23.04 12.43 3.08
CA LEU A 98 22.71 13.29 4.20
C LEU A 98 22.27 14.68 3.73
N GLU A 99 22.92 15.24 2.71
CA GLU A 99 22.59 16.55 2.15
C GLU A 99 21.18 16.56 1.54
N ALA A 100 20.81 15.51 0.79
CA ALA A 100 19.46 15.36 0.25
C ALA A 100 18.41 15.29 1.38
N PHE A 101 18.71 14.57 2.47
CA PHE A 101 17.84 14.52 3.64
C PHE A 101 17.67 15.89 4.28
N LEU A 102 18.74 16.66 4.49
CA LEU A 102 18.65 17.98 5.11
C LEU A 102 17.80 18.96 4.29
N VAL A 103 17.96 18.93 2.96
CA VAL A 103 17.11 19.73 2.07
C VAL A 103 15.64 19.30 2.20
N ALA A 104 15.35 18.00 2.09
CA ALA A 104 13.99 17.48 2.24
C ALA A 104 13.38 17.84 3.61
N TRP A 105 14.17 17.77 4.68
CA TRP A 105 13.74 18.12 6.03
C TRP A 105 13.43 19.61 6.18
N SER A 106 14.24 20.49 5.58
CA SER A 106 13.96 21.93 5.54
C SER A 106 12.72 22.29 4.72
N GLU A 107 12.31 21.42 3.80
CA GLU A 107 11.14 21.61 2.96
C GLU A 107 9.90 20.90 3.51
N GLY A 108 10.01 20.13 4.60
CA GLY A 108 8.91 19.30 5.12
C GLY A 108 8.48 18.21 4.14
N SER A 109 9.44 17.60 3.45
CA SER A 109 9.20 16.62 2.39
C SER A 109 10.02 15.34 2.54
N THR A 110 10.34 14.98 3.79
CA THR A 110 11.06 13.73 4.11
C THR A 110 10.22 12.46 3.90
N GLY A 111 8.90 12.64 3.79
CA GLY A 111 7.88 11.60 3.83
C GLY A 111 7.72 10.97 5.22
N ILE A 112 8.19 11.60 6.29
CA ILE A 112 8.08 11.11 7.67
C ILE A 112 7.12 12.03 8.41
N TYR A 113 5.97 11.50 8.83
CA TYR A 113 4.91 12.27 9.45
C TYR A 113 5.42 13.15 10.61
N ASP A 114 6.18 12.57 11.53
CA ASP A 114 6.70 13.31 12.69
C ASP A 114 7.66 14.45 12.30
N LEU A 115 8.41 14.32 11.20
CA LEU A 115 9.33 15.37 10.74
C LEU A 115 8.64 16.41 9.84
N ASP A 116 7.61 15.99 9.11
CA ASP A 116 6.91 16.79 8.11
C ASP A 116 5.63 17.45 8.64
N ASP A 117 5.23 17.16 9.89
CA ASP A 117 4.09 17.80 10.57
C ASP A 117 4.12 19.34 10.49
N ASP A 118 3.02 19.94 10.03
CA ASP A 118 2.87 21.38 9.85
C ASP A 118 2.85 22.12 11.20
N ASP A 119 2.33 21.50 12.25
CA ASP A 119 2.33 22.08 13.60
C ASP A 119 3.76 22.17 14.18
N ALA A 120 4.70 21.41 13.62
CA ALA A 120 6.09 21.36 14.02
C ALA A 120 7.08 21.94 12.99
N SER A 121 6.62 22.91 12.18
CA SER A 121 7.35 23.41 11.00
C SER A 121 8.10 24.75 11.20
N SER A 122 7.89 25.45 12.31
CA SER A 122 8.31 26.86 12.49
C SER A 122 9.83 27.13 12.39
N GLY A 123 10.67 26.12 12.60
CA GLY A 123 12.14 26.19 12.48
C GLY A 123 12.69 25.78 11.12
N ARG A 124 11.84 25.31 10.18
CA ARG A 124 12.28 24.84 8.85
C ARG A 124 12.98 25.94 8.04
N GLU A 125 12.50 27.18 8.12
CA GLU A 125 13.15 28.34 7.47
C GLU A 125 14.57 28.57 8.01
N ALA A 126 14.78 28.39 9.32
CA ALA A 126 16.10 28.51 9.93
C ALA A 126 17.04 27.40 9.45
N LEU A 127 16.54 26.16 9.30
CA LEU A 127 17.30 25.06 8.72
C LEU A 127 17.66 25.34 7.25
N ALA A 128 16.70 25.83 6.45
CA ALA A 128 16.94 26.21 5.06
C ALA A 128 18.01 27.32 4.95
N ALA A 129 17.94 28.35 5.79
CA ALA A 129 18.94 29.42 5.84
C ALA A 129 20.33 28.88 6.26
N TRP A 130 20.38 27.96 7.23
CA TRP A 130 21.61 27.30 7.66
C TRP A 130 22.25 26.47 6.52
N ILE A 131 21.43 25.73 5.76
CA ILE A 131 21.86 24.96 4.58
C ILE A 131 22.47 25.89 3.52
N GLN A 132 21.79 27.01 3.23
CA GLN A 132 22.25 28.00 2.26
C GLN A 132 23.55 28.68 2.70
N ALA A 133 23.67 29.08 3.97
CA ALA A 133 24.87 29.73 4.51
C ALA A 133 26.11 28.84 4.43
N ARG A 134 25.93 27.52 4.50
CA ARG A 134 27.01 26.54 4.34
C ARG A 134 27.32 26.17 2.89
N GLY A 135 26.53 26.65 1.93
CA GLY A 135 26.70 26.33 0.52
C GLY A 135 26.55 24.84 0.23
N LEU A 136 25.72 24.13 1.00
CA LEU A 136 25.51 22.69 0.83
C LEU A 136 24.90 22.40 -0.54
N ARG A 137 25.46 21.41 -1.23
CA ARG A 137 24.95 20.93 -2.52
C ARG A 137 24.65 19.45 -2.41
N VAL A 138 23.48 19.05 -2.89
CA VAL A 138 23.11 17.64 -2.94
C VAL A 138 24.02 16.91 -3.93
N PRO A 139 24.81 15.92 -3.49
CA PRO A 139 25.67 15.17 -4.39
C PRO A 139 24.83 14.29 -5.31
N LYS A 140 25.34 14.02 -6.52
CA LYS A 140 24.79 12.99 -7.39
C LYS A 140 25.20 11.61 -6.84
N ALA A 141 24.52 11.16 -5.79
CA ALA A 141 24.75 9.87 -5.19
C ALA A 141 24.08 8.76 -6.02
N PRO A 142 24.68 7.55 -6.11
CA PRO A 142 23.95 6.38 -6.57
C PRO A 142 22.76 6.16 -5.64
N ARG A 143 21.59 5.94 -6.23
CA ARG A 143 20.41 5.64 -5.44
C ARG A 143 20.60 4.37 -4.60
N PHE A 144 20.10 4.40 -3.36
CA PHE A 144 20.19 3.30 -2.41
C PHE A 144 18.82 2.67 -2.13
N ASP A 145 18.70 1.35 -2.17
CA ASP A 145 17.47 0.61 -1.87
C ASP A 145 17.66 -0.13 -0.54
N PHE A 146 17.26 0.50 0.57
CA PHE A 146 17.54 -0.04 1.90
C PHE A 146 16.85 -1.38 2.16
N SER A 147 15.60 -1.51 1.75
CA SER A 147 14.83 -2.74 1.93
C SER A 147 15.46 -3.90 1.15
N ALA A 148 15.84 -3.68 -0.11
CA ALA A 148 16.56 -4.69 -0.89
C ALA A 148 17.95 -4.99 -0.33
N TRP A 149 18.64 -3.98 0.23
CA TRP A 149 19.94 -4.16 0.88
C TRP A 149 19.85 -5.06 2.11
N LEU A 150 18.83 -4.88 2.96
CA LEU A 150 18.58 -5.75 4.11
C LEU A 150 18.39 -7.22 3.68
N ASP A 151 17.76 -7.45 2.54
CA ASP A 151 17.50 -8.80 2.03
C ASP A 151 18.64 -9.43 1.23
N GLY A 152 19.78 -8.76 1.08
CA GLY A 152 20.94 -9.34 0.38
C GLY A 152 21.09 -8.97 -1.10
N GLU A 153 20.37 -7.97 -1.61
CA GLU A 153 20.54 -7.40 -2.97
C GLU A 153 20.51 -8.44 -4.10
N ALA A 154 19.56 -9.38 -4.07
CA ALA A 154 19.38 -10.32 -5.17
C ALA A 154 18.97 -9.58 -6.47
N PRO A 155 19.37 -10.10 -7.66
CA PRO A 155 18.97 -9.50 -8.92
C PRO A 155 17.46 -9.56 -9.09
N THR A 156 16.88 -8.45 -9.57
CA THR A 156 15.47 -8.40 -9.94
C THR A 156 15.17 -9.45 -11.01
N PRO A 157 14.19 -10.35 -10.82
CA PRO A 157 13.77 -11.30 -11.83
C PRO A 157 13.32 -10.60 -13.11
N GLU A 158 13.67 -11.18 -14.26
CA GLU A 158 13.05 -10.84 -15.53
C GLU A 158 11.59 -11.29 -15.48
N VAL A 159 10.67 -10.42 -15.86
CA VAL A 159 9.23 -10.72 -15.78
C VAL A 159 8.62 -10.58 -17.17
N ALA A 160 7.81 -11.59 -17.53
CA ALA A 160 6.91 -11.48 -18.65
C ALA A 160 6.02 -10.23 -18.50
N PRO A 161 5.68 -9.52 -19.58
CA PRO A 161 4.77 -8.40 -19.51
C PRO A 161 3.44 -8.82 -18.89
N VAL A 162 2.80 -7.90 -18.16
CA VAL A 162 1.44 -8.09 -17.64
C VAL A 162 0.55 -8.56 -18.80
N ALA A 163 0.09 -9.81 -18.72
CA ALA A 163 -0.73 -10.38 -19.76
C ALA A 163 -2.12 -9.74 -19.71
N GLY A 164 -2.66 -9.37 -20.87
CA GLY A 164 -4.07 -8.99 -20.97
C GLY A 164 -4.40 -7.52 -20.70
N LEU A 165 -3.45 -6.59 -20.78
CA LEU A 165 -3.82 -5.17 -20.88
C LEU A 165 -4.59 -4.95 -22.20
N GLY A 166 -5.84 -4.52 -22.09
CA GLY A 166 -6.70 -4.23 -23.24
C GLY A 166 -6.21 -3.03 -24.07
N THR A 167 -6.87 -2.80 -25.20
CA THR A 167 -6.66 -1.59 -25.99
C THR A 167 -7.37 -0.40 -25.35
N PRO A 168 -6.83 0.83 -25.42
CA PRO A 168 -7.50 2.02 -24.88
C PRO A 168 -8.92 2.21 -25.39
N THR A 169 -9.86 2.53 -24.49
CA THR A 169 -11.26 2.84 -24.83
C THR A 169 -11.39 4.20 -25.51
N ASP A 170 -12.58 4.50 -26.04
CA ASP A 170 -12.86 5.82 -26.61
C ASP A 170 -12.80 6.95 -25.56
N ASP A 171 -13.08 6.64 -24.30
CA ASP A 171 -12.88 7.57 -23.18
C ASP A 171 -11.41 7.97 -23.09
N VAL A 172 -10.47 7.02 -23.13
CA VAL A 172 -9.03 7.34 -23.14
C VAL A 172 -8.64 8.14 -24.37
N LYS A 173 -9.21 7.84 -25.55
CA LYS A 173 -8.94 8.65 -26.76
C LYS A 173 -9.42 10.09 -26.60
N ALA A 174 -10.52 10.32 -25.90
CA ALA A 174 -11.06 11.65 -25.61
C ALA A 174 -10.30 12.44 -24.54
N MET A 175 -9.42 11.78 -23.76
CA MET A 175 -8.56 12.44 -22.78
C MET A 175 -7.43 13.26 -23.44
N GLY A 176 -6.91 14.25 -22.71
CA GLY A 176 -5.73 15.00 -23.13
C GLY A 176 -4.44 14.16 -23.10
N PRO A 177 -3.35 14.65 -23.73
CA PRO A 177 -2.08 13.92 -23.79
C PRO A 177 -1.49 13.53 -22.43
N ALA A 178 -1.57 14.40 -21.41
CA ALA A 178 -1.03 14.11 -20.09
C ALA A 178 -1.81 13.00 -19.38
N LEU A 179 -3.14 13.03 -19.47
CA LEU A 179 -3.99 11.96 -18.93
C LEU A 179 -3.78 10.63 -19.66
N ARG A 180 -3.72 10.63 -21.01
CA ARG A 180 -3.43 9.41 -21.77
C ARG A 180 -2.09 8.80 -21.38
N ARG A 181 -1.06 9.64 -21.18
CA ARG A 181 0.23 9.20 -20.69
C ARG A 181 0.10 8.58 -19.31
N LEU A 182 -0.61 9.22 -18.37
CA LEU A 182 -0.80 8.69 -17.02
C LEU A 182 -1.54 7.34 -17.03
N VAL A 183 -2.62 7.21 -17.79
CA VAL A 183 -3.35 5.94 -17.96
C VAL A 183 -2.45 4.84 -18.51
N SER A 184 -1.58 5.15 -19.48
CA SER A 184 -0.66 4.15 -20.06
C SER A 184 0.38 3.60 -19.07
N LEU A 185 0.58 4.27 -17.93
CA LEU A 185 1.51 3.83 -16.89
C LEU A 185 0.85 2.92 -15.84
N LEU A 186 -0.49 2.91 -15.75
CA LEU A 186 -1.21 2.08 -14.77
C LEU A 186 -0.91 0.59 -15.02
N GLY A 187 -0.68 -0.14 -13.94
CA GLY A 187 -0.28 -1.54 -13.99
C GLY A 187 1.15 -1.78 -14.45
N GLN A 188 1.93 -0.74 -14.78
CA GLN A 188 3.36 -0.89 -15.03
C GLN A 188 4.15 -0.97 -13.74
N ARG A 189 5.28 -1.66 -13.79
CA ARG A 189 6.21 -1.78 -12.66
C ARG A 189 6.91 -0.45 -12.41
N ALA A 190 7.24 -0.18 -11.14
CA ALA A 190 7.93 1.05 -10.74
C ALA A 190 9.33 1.20 -11.34
N ASP A 191 9.96 0.09 -11.76
CA ASP A 191 11.24 0.07 -12.45
C ASP A 191 11.13 0.08 -13.99
N SER A 192 9.92 0.22 -14.56
CA SER A 192 9.78 0.36 -16.01
C SER A 192 10.41 1.68 -16.49
N PRO A 193 11.10 1.70 -17.65
CA PRO A 193 11.71 2.93 -18.17
C PRO A 193 10.72 4.08 -18.35
N GLU A 194 9.46 3.77 -18.68
CA GLU A 194 8.39 4.74 -18.85
C GLU A 194 7.95 5.37 -17.52
N VAL A 195 7.79 4.55 -16.47
CA VAL A 195 7.39 5.00 -15.14
C VAL A 195 8.50 5.79 -14.47
N VAL A 196 9.75 5.29 -14.52
CA VAL A 196 10.92 5.99 -13.98
C VAL A 196 11.06 7.37 -14.62
N ARG A 197 10.95 7.44 -15.95
CA ARG A 197 11.03 8.70 -16.69
C ARG A 197 9.90 9.65 -16.35
N TYR A 198 8.67 9.15 -16.18
CA TYR A 198 7.55 10.00 -15.76
C TYR A 198 7.79 10.56 -14.36
N ALA A 199 8.15 9.73 -13.38
CA ALA A 199 8.44 10.18 -12.03
C ALA A 199 9.57 11.23 -12.01
N GLU A 200 10.70 10.95 -12.68
CA GLU A 200 11.88 11.80 -12.58
C GLU A 200 11.78 13.07 -13.42
N GLU A 201 11.34 12.97 -14.68
CA GLU A 201 11.37 14.10 -15.62
C GLU A 201 10.10 14.94 -15.55
N VAL A 202 8.94 14.33 -15.23
CA VAL A 202 7.66 15.05 -15.17
C VAL A 202 7.34 15.47 -13.74
N LEU A 203 7.52 14.58 -12.76
CA LEU A 203 7.17 14.88 -11.37
C LEU A 203 8.36 15.42 -10.56
N GLY A 204 9.59 15.29 -11.07
CA GLY A 204 10.79 15.70 -10.33
C GLY A 204 11.06 14.84 -9.10
N LYS A 205 10.55 13.60 -9.08
CA LYS A 205 10.59 12.69 -7.92
C LYS A 205 11.18 11.34 -8.29
N PRO A 206 11.88 10.65 -7.37
CA PRO A 206 12.33 9.30 -7.61
C PRO A 206 11.16 8.31 -7.63
N ALA A 207 11.09 7.43 -8.63
CA ALA A 207 10.16 6.30 -8.59
C ALA A 207 10.50 5.37 -7.40
N PRO A 208 9.49 4.84 -6.68
CA PRO A 208 9.73 3.87 -5.61
C PRO A 208 10.46 2.64 -6.13
N ARG A 209 11.42 2.14 -5.35
CA ARG A 209 12.27 1.02 -5.80
C ARG A 209 11.74 -0.33 -5.35
N SER A 210 11.20 -0.38 -4.15
CA SER A 210 10.77 -1.61 -3.51
C SER A 210 9.68 -1.34 -2.50
N THR A 211 8.87 -2.36 -2.28
CA THR A 211 7.94 -2.51 -1.15
C THR A 211 8.29 -3.79 -0.40
N THR A 212 7.74 -3.96 0.81
CA THR A 212 7.96 -5.12 1.69
C THR A 212 6.62 -5.62 2.21
N PRO A 213 6.52 -6.82 2.82
CA PRO A 213 5.30 -7.26 3.47
C PRO A 213 4.78 -6.30 4.56
N GLN A 214 5.67 -5.52 5.18
CA GLN A 214 5.33 -4.51 6.19
C GLN A 214 4.98 -3.14 5.58
N THR A 215 5.33 -2.91 4.31
CA THR A 215 5.04 -1.68 3.59
C THR A 215 4.50 -2.06 2.22
N ASP A 216 3.20 -2.36 2.19
CA ASP A 216 2.50 -2.88 1.02
C ASP A 216 2.58 -1.94 -0.19
N SER A 217 2.53 -0.65 0.11
CA SER A 217 2.44 0.43 -0.86
C SER A 217 3.22 1.69 -0.47
N ILE A 218 3.54 2.50 -1.47
CA ILE A 218 4.26 3.78 -1.32
C ILE A 218 3.59 4.82 -2.21
N ASN A 219 3.31 5.99 -1.64
CA ASN A 219 2.81 7.15 -2.39
C ASN A 219 3.97 8.01 -2.89
N LEU A 220 3.87 8.47 -4.13
CA LEU A 220 4.68 9.52 -4.72
C LEU A 220 3.78 10.72 -4.96
N GLU A 221 3.86 11.68 -4.04
CA GLU A 221 3.10 12.92 -4.10
C GLU A 221 3.83 13.96 -4.96
N ALA A 222 3.10 14.53 -5.92
CA ALA A 222 3.56 15.64 -6.75
C ALA A 222 2.50 16.76 -6.80
N PRO A 223 2.31 17.52 -5.70
CA PRO A 223 1.24 18.52 -5.60
C PRO A 223 1.31 19.59 -6.70
N LYS A 224 2.51 20.00 -7.11
CA LYS A 224 2.73 20.97 -8.19
C LYS A 224 2.29 20.45 -9.56
N ALA A 225 2.34 19.14 -9.77
CA ALA A 225 1.86 18.48 -10.97
C ALA A 225 0.37 18.08 -10.86
N GLY A 226 -0.24 18.27 -9.68
CA GLY A 226 -1.63 17.90 -9.42
C GLY A 226 -1.88 16.39 -9.47
N VAL A 227 -0.89 15.57 -9.10
CA VAL A 227 -1.04 14.12 -9.09
C VAL A 227 -0.37 13.50 -7.87
N GLU A 228 -0.96 12.41 -7.39
CA GLU A 228 -0.37 11.52 -6.42
C GLU A 228 -0.46 10.10 -6.99
N LEU A 229 0.67 9.41 -7.05
CA LEU A 229 0.78 8.05 -7.56
C LEU A 229 0.91 7.10 -6.37
N ASN A 230 0.19 5.99 -6.34
CA ASN A 230 0.43 4.92 -5.36
C ASN A 230 0.96 3.67 -6.07
N PHE A 231 2.03 3.14 -5.48
CA PHE A 231 2.73 1.97 -5.96
C PHE A 231 2.55 0.84 -4.95
N THR A 232 1.98 -0.29 -5.36
CA THR A 232 1.76 -1.45 -4.48
C THR A 232 2.25 -2.73 -5.13
N HIS A 233 2.70 -3.69 -4.30
CA HIS A 233 2.98 -5.05 -4.77
C HIS A 233 1.78 -5.99 -4.61
N GLU A 234 0.72 -5.55 -3.93
CA GLU A 234 -0.47 -6.33 -3.65
C GLU A 234 -1.65 -5.90 -4.54
N VAL A 235 -1.48 -5.96 -5.86
CA VAL A 235 -2.58 -5.69 -6.80
C VAL A 235 -3.52 -6.91 -6.82
N LEU A 236 -4.74 -6.77 -6.30
CA LEU A 236 -5.70 -7.88 -6.18
C LEU A 236 -6.43 -8.14 -7.50
N HIS A 237 -5.67 -8.51 -8.51
CA HIS A 237 -6.14 -8.86 -9.85
C HIS A 237 -5.25 -9.96 -10.44
N GLU A 238 -5.86 -10.95 -11.11
CA GLU A 238 -5.17 -12.17 -11.58
C GLU A 238 -4.03 -11.88 -12.56
N ALA A 239 -4.13 -10.79 -13.33
CA ALA A 239 -3.09 -10.37 -14.28
C ALA A 239 -1.80 -9.85 -13.63
N PHE A 240 -1.81 -9.54 -12.32
CA PHE A 240 -0.70 -8.87 -11.62
C PHE A 240 -0.20 -9.70 -10.44
N PRO A 241 0.66 -10.72 -10.66
CA PRO A 241 1.31 -11.42 -9.57
C PRO A 241 2.33 -10.51 -8.87
N PRO A 242 2.54 -10.63 -7.55
CA PRO A 242 3.65 -9.94 -6.88
C PRO A 242 4.98 -10.33 -7.51
N ILE A 243 5.84 -9.35 -7.79
CA ILE A 243 7.16 -9.58 -8.39
C ILE A 243 8.23 -9.40 -7.30
N PRO A 244 8.77 -10.48 -6.72
CA PRO A 244 9.85 -10.38 -5.75
C PRO A 244 11.14 -9.87 -6.42
N LYS A 245 11.88 -8.97 -5.77
CA LYS A 245 13.31 -8.70 -6.04
C LYS A 245 14.21 -9.64 -5.24
N THR A 246 13.79 -9.94 -4.02
CA THR A 246 14.48 -10.81 -3.05
C THR A 246 13.43 -11.72 -2.39
N ALA A 247 13.81 -12.45 -1.35
CA ALA A 247 12.86 -13.25 -0.58
C ALA A 247 11.76 -12.43 0.13
N ARG A 248 11.96 -11.13 0.38
CA ARG A 248 11.01 -10.29 1.14
C ARG A 248 10.81 -8.87 0.58
N THR A 249 11.40 -8.52 -0.55
CA THR A 249 11.14 -7.24 -1.23
C THR A 249 10.56 -7.45 -2.60
N PHE A 250 9.71 -6.53 -3.04
CA PHE A 250 9.00 -6.62 -4.30
C PHE A 250 9.26 -5.39 -5.17
N VAL A 251 9.15 -5.53 -6.49
CA VAL A 251 8.97 -4.37 -7.35
C VAL A 251 7.48 -4.04 -7.40
N PRO A 252 7.04 -2.89 -6.87
CA PRO A 252 5.63 -2.55 -6.90
C PRO A 252 5.17 -2.14 -8.30
N TYR A 253 3.87 -2.26 -8.54
CA TYR A 253 3.18 -1.72 -9.70
C TYR A 253 2.59 -0.36 -9.38
N LEU A 254 2.53 0.55 -10.35
CA LEU A 254 1.69 1.73 -10.27
C LEU A 254 0.22 1.28 -10.34
N SER A 255 -0.44 1.14 -9.19
CA SER A 255 -1.83 0.67 -9.12
C SER A 255 -2.80 1.79 -9.35
N LEU A 256 -2.51 3.00 -8.88
CA LEU A 256 -3.47 4.10 -8.96
C LEU A 256 -2.79 5.47 -8.99
N ALA A 257 -3.54 6.44 -9.53
CA ALA A 257 -3.20 7.84 -9.56
C ALA A 257 -4.42 8.68 -9.16
N TRP A 258 -4.27 9.49 -8.12
CA TRP A 258 -5.24 10.53 -7.79
C TRP A 258 -4.95 11.78 -8.60
N VAL A 259 -5.95 12.23 -9.37
CA VAL A 259 -5.88 13.49 -10.11
C VAL A 259 -6.42 14.61 -9.21
N ARG A 260 -5.56 15.59 -8.93
CA ARG A 260 -5.83 16.72 -8.03
C ARG A 260 -6.16 17.99 -8.84
N PRO A 261 -6.74 19.03 -8.20
CA PRO A 261 -7.12 20.27 -8.87
C PRO A 261 -6.04 20.96 -9.71
N GLN A 262 -4.76 20.79 -9.37
CA GLN A 262 -3.62 21.41 -10.08
C GLN A 262 -3.24 20.67 -11.37
N PHE A 263 -3.89 19.55 -11.69
CA PHE A 263 -3.58 18.78 -12.89
C PHE A 263 -3.92 19.61 -14.14
N PRO A 264 -3.06 19.66 -15.16
CA PRO A 264 -3.19 20.63 -16.26
C PRO A 264 -4.35 20.37 -17.24
N GLU A 265 -5.03 19.23 -17.13
CA GLU A 265 -6.04 18.78 -18.08
C GLU A 265 -7.32 18.32 -17.37
N PRO A 266 -8.52 18.64 -17.90
CA PRO A 266 -9.77 18.12 -17.36
C PRO A 266 -9.93 16.63 -17.68
N VAL A 267 -10.49 15.85 -16.74
CA VAL A 267 -10.70 14.40 -16.91
C VAL A 267 -12.05 14.15 -17.56
N LEU A 268 -12.06 13.80 -18.86
CA LEU A 268 -13.30 13.65 -19.65
C LEU A 268 -14.21 14.90 -19.57
N GLY A 269 -13.59 16.09 -19.51
CA GLY A 269 -14.29 17.35 -19.37
C GLY A 269 -14.78 17.68 -17.95
N LEU A 270 -14.40 16.89 -16.94
CA LEU A 270 -14.56 17.20 -15.53
C LEU A 270 -13.45 18.12 -15.04
N ASP A 271 -13.83 19.14 -14.27
CA ASP A 271 -12.92 19.99 -13.53
C ASP A 271 -12.73 19.42 -12.12
N ALA A 272 -11.49 19.14 -11.74
CA ALA A 272 -11.17 18.60 -10.42
C ALA A 272 -11.43 19.61 -9.27
N THR A 273 -11.60 20.90 -9.57
CA THR A 273 -12.01 21.93 -8.59
C THR A 273 -13.51 21.95 -8.33
N ASP A 274 -14.33 21.44 -9.25
CA ASP A 274 -15.80 21.51 -9.18
C ASP A 274 -16.48 20.15 -9.43
N LEU A 275 -16.27 19.24 -8.49
CA LEU A 275 -16.87 17.90 -8.51
C LEU A 275 -18.24 17.92 -7.80
N THR A 276 -19.29 18.32 -8.50
CA THR A 276 -20.68 18.14 -8.04
C THR A 276 -21.35 16.97 -8.76
N GLU A 277 -22.36 16.35 -8.13
CA GLU A 277 -23.11 15.26 -8.74
C GLU A 277 -23.75 15.66 -10.08
N GLU A 278 -24.29 16.89 -10.16
CA GLU A 278 -24.86 17.44 -11.39
C GLU A 278 -23.80 17.60 -12.48
N ALA A 279 -22.64 18.19 -12.15
CA ALA A 279 -21.54 18.37 -13.11
C ALA A 279 -21.01 17.03 -13.62
N ILE A 280 -20.84 16.05 -12.73
CA ILE A 280 -20.38 14.71 -13.12
C ILE A 280 -21.42 14.01 -13.97
N THR A 281 -22.69 14.04 -13.56
CA THR A 281 -23.79 13.40 -14.29
C THR A 281 -23.95 13.98 -15.70
N LYS A 282 -23.79 15.30 -15.85
CA LYS A 282 -23.83 15.98 -17.14
C LYS A 282 -22.73 15.52 -18.10
N LYS A 283 -21.56 15.10 -17.58
CA LYS A 283 -20.40 14.70 -18.40
C LYS A 283 -20.31 13.19 -18.61
N LEU A 284 -20.56 12.40 -17.56
CA LEU A 284 -20.35 10.95 -17.56
C LEU A 284 -21.65 10.14 -17.65
N GLY A 285 -22.82 10.80 -17.55
CA GLY A 285 -24.11 10.12 -17.41
C GLY A 285 -24.46 9.80 -15.95
N PRO A 286 -25.54 9.07 -15.68
CA PRO A 286 -25.93 8.70 -14.32
C PRO A 286 -24.83 7.85 -13.63
N PRO A 287 -24.81 7.80 -12.29
CA PRO A 287 -23.88 6.95 -11.53
C PRO A 287 -23.93 5.50 -12.04
N THR A 288 -22.75 4.89 -12.23
CA THR A 288 -22.64 3.47 -12.61
C THR A 288 -23.11 2.57 -11.47
N GLU A 289 -22.90 3.02 -10.23
CA GLU A 289 -23.29 2.28 -9.03
C GLU A 289 -23.50 3.21 -7.82
N LEU A 290 -24.23 2.70 -6.84
CA LEU A 290 -24.36 3.29 -5.51
C LEU A 290 -23.62 2.41 -4.52
N ARG A 291 -22.62 2.96 -3.83
CA ARG A 291 -21.85 2.22 -2.82
C ARG A 291 -22.14 2.78 -1.43
N PRO A 292 -22.13 1.95 -0.37
CA PRO A 292 -22.18 2.48 0.99
C PRO A 292 -21.03 3.47 1.24
N SER A 293 -21.38 4.61 1.83
CA SER A 293 -20.45 5.70 2.20
C SER A 293 -19.39 5.25 3.23
N SER A 294 -19.70 4.20 3.99
CA SER A 294 -18.83 3.57 4.96
C SER A 294 -19.01 2.05 4.91
N MET A 295 -17.94 1.31 5.21
CA MET A 295 -18.01 -0.14 5.37
C MET A 295 -18.85 -0.57 6.59
N LEU A 296 -19.18 0.36 7.49
CA LEU A 296 -19.90 0.06 8.73
C LEU A 296 -21.42 0.25 8.65
N THR A 297 -21.94 0.91 7.61
CA THR A 297 -23.37 1.19 7.49
C THR A 297 -23.83 1.18 6.05
N ASP A 298 -25.02 0.59 5.81
CA ASP A 298 -25.71 0.64 4.52
C ASP A 298 -26.68 1.83 4.40
N ALA A 299 -26.89 2.58 5.49
CA ALA A 299 -27.92 3.61 5.54
C ALA A 299 -27.63 4.83 4.65
N LEU A 300 -26.36 5.06 4.33
CA LEU A 300 -25.94 6.17 3.48
C LEU A 300 -25.13 5.61 2.31
N THR A 301 -25.68 5.66 1.11
CA THR A 301 -24.97 5.34 -0.13
C THR A 301 -24.48 6.63 -0.80
N VAL A 302 -23.35 6.52 -1.49
CA VAL A 302 -22.75 7.58 -2.30
C VAL A 302 -22.70 7.12 -3.76
N PRO A 303 -22.95 8.03 -4.72
CA PRO A 303 -22.81 7.72 -6.13
C PRO A 303 -21.34 7.55 -6.51
N HIS A 304 -21.09 6.57 -7.36
CA HIS A 304 -19.81 6.34 -8.02
C HIS A 304 -20.01 6.26 -9.53
N TRP A 305 -19.08 6.88 -10.27
CA TRP A 305 -18.99 6.72 -11.72
C TRP A 305 -17.72 5.94 -12.02
N VAL A 306 -17.90 4.79 -12.65
CA VAL A 306 -16.81 3.90 -13.04
C VAL A 306 -16.81 3.77 -14.56
N ARG A 307 -15.66 4.03 -15.18
CA ARG A 307 -15.47 3.97 -16.63
C ARG A 307 -14.26 3.10 -16.96
N PRO A 308 -14.40 2.02 -17.74
CA PRO A 308 -13.25 1.23 -18.17
C PRO A 308 -12.35 2.06 -19.08
N LEU A 309 -11.05 2.02 -18.82
CA LEU A 309 -10.03 2.75 -19.59
C LEU A 309 -9.38 1.86 -20.66
N ASP A 310 -9.52 0.54 -20.54
CA ASP A 310 -9.13 -0.42 -21.56
C ASP A 310 -10.26 -1.42 -21.85
N SER A 311 -10.14 -2.12 -22.99
CA SER A 311 -11.16 -3.06 -23.49
C SER A 311 -11.35 -4.31 -22.61
N THR A 312 -10.45 -4.59 -21.68
CA THR A 312 -10.55 -5.72 -20.74
C THR A 312 -11.07 -5.31 -19.37
N GLY A 313 -11.21 -4.00 -19.11
CA GLY A 313 -11.62 -3.47 -17.81
C GLY A 313 -10.55 -3.62 -16.73
N THR A 314 -9.28 -3.80 -17.13
CA THR A 314 -8.16 -3.96 -16.19
C THR A 314 -7.81 -2.65 -15.50
N THR A 315 -8.07 -1.53 -16.16
CA THR A 315 -7.89 -0.16 -15.67
C THR A 315 -9.20 0.61 -15.80
N GLU A 316 -9.46 1.48 -14.83
CA GLU A 316 -10.71 2.20 -14.70
C GLU A 316 -10.48 3.63 -14.17
N LEU A 317 -11.38 4.53 -14.57
CA LEU A 317 -11.58 5.82 -13.94
C LEU A 317 -12.70 5.66 -12.91
N VAL A 318 -12.45 6.11 -11.69
CA VAL A 318 -13.43 6.18 -10.61
C VAL A 318 -13.57 7.63 -10.13
N VAL A 319 -14.79 8.14 -10.19
CA VAL A 319 -15.16 9.43 -9.57
C VAL A 319 -16.06 9.15 -8.38
N SER A 320 -15.68 9.68 -7.20
CA SER A 320 -16.41 9.47 -5.94
C SER A 320 -16.67 10.78 -5.22
N LEU A 321 -17.89 10.93 -4.69
CA LEU A 321 -18.35 12.06 -3.89
C LEU A 321 -18.44 11.72 -2.39
N ARG A 322 -17.49 10.94 -1.87
CA ARG A 322 -17.38 10.68 -0.42
C ARG A 322 -16.96 11.96 0.34
N LYS A 323 -16.57 11.82 1.62
CA LYS A 323 -16.04 12.92 2.45
C LYS A 323 -14.98 13.76 1.72
N VAL A 324 -14.16 13.11 0.90
CA VAL A 324 -13.25 13.76 -0.03
C VAL A 324 -13.70 13.40 -1.45
N ARG A 325 -13.84 14.42 -2.30
CA ARG A 325 -14.17 14.25 -3.71
C ARG A 325 -12.91 13.86 -4.46
N THR A 326 -12.94 12.78 -5.20
CA THR A 326 -11.74 12.22 -5.82
C THR A 326 -12.01 11.81 -7.26
N ILE A 327 -11.06 12.13 -8.14
CA ILE A 327 -10.89 11.50 -9.45
C ILE A 327 -9.70 10.56 -9.35
N THR A 328 -9.94 9.27 -9.56
CA THR A 328 -8.91 8.24 -9.45
C THR A 328 -8.81 7.48 -10.77
N LEU A 329 -7.62 7.36 -11.32
CA LEU A 329 -7.31 6.42 -12.39
C LEU A 329 -6.63 5.23 -11.72
N GLN A 330 -7.12 4.01 -11.90
CA GLN A 330 -6.60 2.86 -11.17
C GLN A 330 -6.65 1.56 -11.97
N VAL A 331 -5.85 0.59 -11.55
CA VAL A 331 -6.05 -0.81 -11.86
C VAL A 331 -7.31 -1.26 -11.12
N HIS A 332 -8.17 -2.01 -11.80
CA HIS A 332 -9.35 -2.62 -11.20
C HIS A 332 -8.92 -3.73 -10.25
N GLU A 333 -9.29 -3.63 -8.98
CA GLU A 333 -8.88 -4.57 -7.94
C GLU A 333 -10.07 -5.16 -7.19
N ALA A 334 -9.97 -6.44 -6.87
CA ALA A 334 -10.84 -7.10 -5.91
C ALA A 334 -10.53 -6.64 -4.48
N ARG A 335 -11.36 -7.07 -3.52
CA ARG A 335 -11.09 -6.89 -2.09
C ARG A 335 -10.65 -8.21 -1.49
N ALA A 336 -9.56 -8.19 -0.71
CA ALA A 336 -9.16 -9.35 0.08
C ALA A 336 -10.25 -9.67 1.11
N LEU A 337 -10.72 -10.92 1.12
CA LEU A 337 -11.52 -11.47 2.22
C LEU A 337 -10.60 -12.09 3.27
N ASP A 338 -9.66 -12.93 2.84
CA ASP A 338 -8.60 -13.45 3.70
C ASP A 338 -7.32 -13.61 2.87
N PRO A 339 -6.25 -12.84 3.15
CA PRO A 339 -4.98 -12.95 2.43
C PRO A 339 -4.23 -14.26 2.74
N PHE A 340 -4.53 -14.91 3.87
CA PHE A 340 -3.88 -16.14 4.29
C PHE A 340 -4.86 -17.31 4.21
N SER A 341 -4.41 -18.48 3.77
CA SER A 341 -5.27 -19.66 3.79
C SER A 341 -5.43 -20.15 5.24
N SER A 342 -6.46 -19.68 5.95
CA SER A 342 -6.87 -20.21 7.24
C SER A 342 -7.83 -21.39 7.10
N VAL A 343 -7.95 -22.22 8.14
CA VAL A 343 -8.90 -23.34 8.14
C VAL A 343 -10.36 -22.83 8.11
N GLY A 344 -10.62 -21.69 8.76
CA GLY A 344 -11.92 -21.01 8.71
C GLY A 344 -12.31 -20.57 7.30
N THR A 345 -11.36 -19.99 6.56
CA THR A 345 -11.57 -19.62 5.15
C THR A 345 -11.76 -20.84 4.27
N ALA A 346 -11.01 -21.92 4.51
CA ALA A 346 -11.20 -23.19 3.80
C ALA A 346 -12.59 -23.79 4.02
N LEU A 347 -13.13 -23.74 5.26
CA LEU A 347 -14.52 -24.12 5.54
C LEU A 347 -15.51 -23.29 4.74
N PHE A 348 -15.33 -21.96 4.71
CA PHE A 348 -16.20 -21.07 3.95
C PHE A 348 -16.14 -21.37 2.46
N VAL A 349 -14.95 -21.58 1.88
CA VAL A 349 -14.76 -21.94 0.47
C VAL A 349 -15.46 -23.25 0.14
N GLY A 350 -15.30 -24.28 0.99
CA GLY A 350 -15.99 -25.57 0.83
C GLY A 350 -17.51 -25.42 0.84
N TRP A 351 -18.04 -24.68 1.82
CA TRP A 351 -19.47 -24.39 1.91
C TRP A 351 -19.98 -23.59 0.70
N ALA A 352 -19.32 -22.47 0.37
CA ALA A 352 -19.68 -21.58 -0.74
C ALA A 352 -19.66 -22.30 -2.09
N ALA A 353 -18.70 -23.22 -2.31
CA ALA A 353 -18.67 -24.07 -3.49
C ALA A 353 -19.93 -24.92 -3.60
N THR A 354 -20.32 -25.63 -2.52
CA THR A 354 -21.52 -26.50 -2.49
C THR A 354 -22.84 -25.73 -2.64
N ARG A 355 -22.83 -24.42 -2.39
CA ARG A 355 -23.98 -23.51 -2.56
C ARG A 355 -23.96 -22.70 -3.85
N GLY A 356 -22.96 -22.93 -4.72
CA GLY A 356 -22.88 -22.21 -5.99
C GLY A 356 -22.60 -20.71 -5.85
N LEU A 357 -22.00 -20.28 -4.74
CA LEU A 357 -21.67 -18.87 -4.48
C LEU A 357 -20.33 -18.45 -5.10
N LEU A 358 -19.46 -19.40 -5.45
CA LEU A 358 -18.21 -19.12 -6.16
C LEU A 358 -18.46 -18.82 -7.64
N GLU A 359 -17.76 -17.81 -8.18
CA GLU A 359 -17.81 -17.40 -9.58
C GLU A 359 -17.04 -18.39 -10.47
N PRO A 360 -17.70 -19.27 -11.26
CA PRO A 360 -17.03 -20.37 -11.95
C PRO A 360 -15.97 -19.90 -12.95
N SER A 361 -16.17 -18.74 -13.59
CA SER A 361 -15.22 -18.20 -14.57
C SER A 361 -13.84 -17.92 -13.98
N ARG A 362 -13.75 -17.61 -12.68
CA ARG A 362 -12.50 -17.42 -11.93
C ARG A 362 -11.75 -18.73 -11.64
N PHE A 363 -12.41 -19.87 -11.80
CA PHE A 363 -11.82 -21.20 -11.57
C PHE A 363 -11.71 -22.00 -12.86
N ALA A 364 -11.68 -21.35 -14.04
CA ALA A 364 -11.67 -22.06 -15.32
C ALA A 364 -10.52 -23.08 -15.45
N ALA A 365 -9.31 -22.72 -15.00
CA ALA A 365 -8.15 -23.62 -14.97
C ALA A 365 -8.25 -24.75 -13.91
N HIS A 366 -9.20 -24.64 -12.98
CA HIS A 366 -9.40 -25.55 -11.84
C HIS A 366 -10.85 -26.06 -11.76
N ALA A 367 -11.54 -26.13 -12.90
CA ALA A 367 -12.97 -26.44 -12.96
C ALA A 367 -13.30 -27.82 -12.36
N GLU A 368 -12.47 -28.83 -12.62
CA GLU A 368 -12.61 -30.17 -12.05
C GLU A 368 -12.44 -30.18 -10.52
N GLN A 369 -11.47 -29.43 -10.00
CA GLN A 369 -11.26 -29.32 -8.55
C GLN A 369 -12.47 -28.64 -7.89
N LEU A 370 -12.98 -27.55 -8.48
CA LEU A 370 -14.20 -26.89 -8.01
C LEU A 370 -15.41 -27.84 -8.05
N ALA A 371 -15.54 -28.65 -9.10
CA ALA A 371 -16.61 -29.64 -9.22
C ALA A 371 -16.48 -30.76 -8.17
N ALA A 372 -15.26 -31.22 -7.87
CA ALA A 372 -15.00 -32.18 -6.80
C ALA A 372 -15.39 -31.63 -5.43
N VAL A 373 -15.06 -30.37 -5.12
CA VAL A 373 -15.50 -29.72 -3.86
C VAL A 373 -17.03 -29.61 -3.82
N ARG A 374 -17.69 -29.23 -4.92
CA ARG A 374 -19.15 -29.18 -5.02
C ARG A 374 -19.82 -30.52 -4.71
N ARG A 375 -19.24 -31.63 -5.17
CA ARG A 375 -19.70 -33.01 -4.91
C ARG A 375 -19.26 -33.57 -3.55
N ARG A 376 -18.52 -32.78 -2.77
CA ARG A 376 -17.91 -33.19 -1.51
C ARG A 376 -16.84 -34.28 -1.62
N GLU A 377 -16.20 -34.39 -2.78
CA GLU A 377 -15.13 -35.34 -3.07
C GLU A 377 -13.72 -34.79 -2.75
N ALA A 378 -13.57 -33.47 -2.66
CA ALA A 378 -12.33 -32.78 -2.30
C ALA A 378 -12.62 -31.65 -1.29
N ARG A 379 -11.66 -31.25 -0.46
CA ARG A 379 -11.87 -30.21 0.57
C ARG A 379 -11.74 -28.78 0.02
N GLY A 380 -12.25 -27.81 0.75
CA GLY A 380 -12.11 -26.39 0.41
C GLY A 380 -10.64 -25.94 0.42
N SER A 381 -9.84 -26.43 1.37
CA SER A 381 -8.41 -26.21 1.48
C SER A 381 -7.62 -26.72 0.27
N GLU A 382 -8.07 -27.81 -0.35
CA GLU A 382 -7.45 -28.34 -1.57
C GLU A 382 -7.69 -27.41 -2.75
N LEU A 383 -8.92 -26.88 -2.91
CA LEU A 383 -9.22 -25.88 -3.93
C LEU A 383 -8.46 -24.58 -3.67
N MET A 384 -8.39 -24.11 -2.42
CA MET A 384 -7.64 -22.90 -2.07
C MET A 384 -6.16 -23.04 -2.43
N LYS A 385 -5.52 -24.16 -2.07
CA LYS A 385 -4.11 -24.42 -2.38
C LYS A 385 -3.84 -24.43 -3.89
N ALA A 386 -4.79 -24.93 -4.69
CA ALA A 386 -4.62 -25.06 -6.12
C ALA A 386 -4.94 -23.75 -6.88
N ALA A 387 -6.04 -23.08 -6.52
CA ALA A 387 -6.62 -22.01 -7.32
C ALA A 387 -6.51 -20.62 -6.68
N LEU A 388 -6.27 -20.54 -5.36
CA LEU A 388 -6.27 -19.29 -4.59
C LEU A 388 -4.93 -19.08 -3.86
N PRO A 389 -3.79 -19.12 -4.56
CA PRO A 389 -2.46 -19.03 -3.93
C PRO A 389 -2.19 -17.67 -3.25
N ARG A 390 -3.02 -16.67 -3.51
CA ARG A 390 -2.95 -15.31 -2.97
C ARG A 390 -4.12 -14.98 -2.03
N GLY A 391 -4.71 -16.03 -1.45
CA GLY A 391 -5.86 -15.89 -0.57
C GLY A 391 -7.19 -15.76 -1.31
N LEU A 392 -8.25 -15.60 -0.52
CA LEU A 392 -9.60 -15.46 -1.00
C LEU A 392 -9.94 -13.98 -1.20
N TRP A 393 -10.35 -13.61 -2.41
CA TRP A 393 -10.88 -12.29 -2.74
C TRP A 393 -12.39 -12.34 -2.97
N ASP A 394 -13.05 -11.19 -2.84
CA ASP A 394 -14.48 -11.08 -3.04
C ASP A 394 -14.90 -11.34 -4.50
N ALA A 395 -14.03 -11.04 -5.46
CA ALA A 395 -14.24 -11.32 -6.88
C ALA A 395 -14.32 -12.83 -7.21
N HIS A 396 -13.85 -13.70 -6.32
CA HIS A 396 -14.04 -15.15 -6.43
C HIS A 396 -15.48 -15.59 -6.09
N LEU A 397 -16.28 -14.70 -5.50
CA LEU A 397 -17.71 -14.89 -5.32
C LEU A 397 -18.47 -14.34 -6.53
N ARG A 398 -19.65 -14.90 -6.80
CA ARG A 398 -20.56 -14.39 -7.82
C ARG A 398 -20.90 -12.92 -7.56
N ASP A 399 -21.07 -12.17 -8.64
CA ASP A 399 -21.47 -10.76 -8.57
C ASP A 399 -22.98 -10.63 -8.35
N LEU A 400 -23.42 -10.96 -7.13
CA LEU A 400 -24.81 -10.82 -6.70
C LEU A 400 -24.95 -9.58 -5.80
N PRO A 401 -26.04 -8.80 -5.92
CA PRO A 401 -26.25 -7.59 -5.14
C PRO A 401 -25.99 -7.81 -3.64
N GLY A 402 -24.97 -7.14 -3.12
CA GLY A 402 -24.59 -7.17 -1.70
C GLY A 402 -23.76 -8.39 -1.23
N LEU A 403 -23.62 -9.47 -2.01
CA LEU A 403 -22.94 -10.70 -1.57
C LEU A 403 -21.48 -10.43 -1.18
N ARG A 404 -20.74 -9.83 -2.11
CA ARG A 404 -19.32 -9.52 -1.94
C ARG A 404 -19.06 -8.58 -0.76
N LEU A 405 -19.90 -7.56 -0.59
CA LEU A 405 -19.81 -6.63 0.53
C LEU A 405 -20.12 -7.31 1.87
N ARG A 406 -21.14 -8.18 1.91
CA ARG A 406 -21.48 -8.95 3.11
C ARG A 406 -20.35 -9.87 3.53
N ALA A 407 -19.77 -10.59 2.57
CA ALA A 407 -18.61 -11.43 2.82
C ALA A 407 -17.45 -10.59 3.38
N TYR A 408 -17.11 -9.49 2.70
CA TYR A 408 -16.06 -8.58 3.17
C TYR A 408 -16.27 -8.14 4.62
N ARG A 409 -17.45 -7.66 4.98
CA ARG A 409 -17.72 -7.25 6.36
C ARG A 409 -17.58 -8.37 7.37
N TRP A 410 -18.01 -9.57 7.01
CA TRP A 410 -17.98 -10.74 7.89
C TRP A 410 -16.56 -11.30 8.08
N PHE A 411 -15.70 -11.20 7.07
CA PHE A 411 -14.29 -11.55 7.21
C PHE A 411 -13.50 -10.50 8.02
N HIS A 412 -13.86 -9.22 7.94
CA HIS A 412 -13.09 -8.11 8.53
C HIS A 412 -13.64 -7.56 9.85
N ASN A 413 -14.46 -8.32 10.58
CA ASN A 413 -15.07 -7.91 11.85
C ASN A 413 -15.78 -6.54 11.77
N MET A 414 -16.57 -6.32 10.72
CA MET A 414 -17.26 -5.05 10.47
C MET A 414 -18.75 -5.18 10.73
N ASN A 415 -19.35 -4.13 11.31
CA ASN A 415 -20.79 -4.07 11.58
C ASN A 415 -21.30 -5.26 12.45
N GLY A 416 -20.49 -5.70 13.41
CA GLY A 416 -20.80 -6.82 14.30
C GLY A 416 -20.83 -8.19 13.62
N LEU A 417 -20.29 -8.30 12.41
CA LEU A 417 -20.16 -9.55 11.64
C LEU A 417 -18.71 -10.02 11.72
N TRP A 418 -18.48 -11.23 12.22
CA TRP A 418 -17.13 -11.78 12.26
C TRP A 418 -17.14 -13.30 12.19
N ILE A 419 -16.47 -13.84 11.16
CA ILE A 419 -16.33 -15.28 10.94
C ILE A 419 -15.75 -15.99 12.17
N ASP A 420 -14.70 -15.46 12.82
CA ASP A 420 -14.10 -16.16 13.96
C ASP A 420 -15.03 -16.17 15.17
N ALA A 421 -15.78 -15.08 15.42
CA ALA A 421 -16.77 -15.07 16.50
C ALA A 421 -17.86 -16.12 16.30
N ASP A 422 -18.21 -16.40 15.05
CA ASP A 422 -19.19 -17.42 14.70
C ASP A 422 -18.60 -18.83 14.77
N LEU A 423 -17.39 -19.04 14.27
CA LEU A 423 -16.69 -20.32 14.39
C LEU A 423 -16.37 -20.66 15.85
N LEU A 424 -16.05 -19.68 16.70
CA LEU A 424 -15.87 -19.85 18.14
C LEU A 424 -17.14 -20.36 18.83
N LYS A 425 -18.34 -19.93 18.40
CA LYS A 425 -19.61 -20.44 18.94
C LYS A 425 -19.86 -21.89 18.54
N VAL A 426 -19.43 -22.27 17.34
CA VAL A 426 -19.64 -23.63 16.79
C VAL A 426 -18.63 -24.62 17.37
N PHE A 427 -17.34 -24.26 17.40
CA PHE A 427 -16.24 -25.17 17.70
C PHE A 427 -15.60 -24.95 19.08
N GLY A 428 -15.94 -23.85 19.76
CA GLY A 428 -15.25 -23.42 20.96
C GLY A 428 -13.89 -22.79 20.66
N LYS A 429 -13.18 -22.40 21.73
CA LYS A 429 -11.84 -21.80 21.66
C LYS A 429 -10.73 -22.81 21.93
N ASP A 430 -9.60 -22.65 21.29
CA ASP A 430 -8.36 -23.32 21.65
C ASP A 430 -7.64 -22.60 22.82
N ALA A 431 -6.41 -23.02 23.12
CA ALA A 431 -5.61 -22.41 24.18
C ALA A 431 -5.15 -20.97 23.86
N GLY A 432 -5.07 -20.61 22.57
CA GLY A 432 -4.73 -19.27 22.08
C GLY A 432 -5.93 -18.34 21.94
N GLY A 433 -7.15 -18.85 22.12
CA GLY A 433 -8.38 -18.08 21.96
C GLY A 433 -8.97 -18.08 20.54
N ALA A 434 -8.37 -18.81 19.60
CA ALA A 434 -8.86 -18.98 18.23
C ALA A 434 -9.93 -20.09 18.15
N PRO A 435 -10.75 -20.17 17.09
CA PRO A 435 -11.66 -21.28 16.89
C PRO A 435 -10.93 -22.63 16.94
N LYS A 436 -11.42 -23.58 17.74
CA LYS A 436 -10.85 -24.93 17.87
C LYS A 436 -11.15 -25.76 16.63
N LEU A 437 -10.44 -25.48 15.54
CA LEU A 437 -10.68 -26.04 14.23
C LEU A 437 -9.36 -26.47 13.59
N GLU A 438 -9.12 -27.78 13.52
CA GLU A 438 -7.85 -28.33 13.01
C GLU A 438 -7.86 -28.56 11.49
N ALA A 439 -9.03 -28.80 10.89
CA ALA A 439 -9.17 -29.06 9.46
C ALA A 439 -10.59 -28.74 8.93
N ASP A 440 -10.69 -28.48 7.63
CA ASP A 440 -11.94 -28.19 6.93
C ASP A 440 -12.68 -29.46 6.48
N THR A 441 -12.89 -30.39 7.40
CA THR A 441 -13.63 -31.63 7.10
C THR A 441 -15.09 -31.33 6.76
N TRP A 442 -15.74 -32.21 5.99
CA TRP A 442 -17.17 -32.04 5.69
C TRP A 442 -18.07 -32.03 6.92
N ALA A 443 -17.71 -32.76 7.98
CA ALA A 443 -18.41 -32.68 9.26
C ALA A 443 -18.30 -31.28 9.90
N ALA A 444 -17.13 -30.64 9.80
CA ALA A 444 -16.94 -29.26 10.25
C ALA A 444 -17.69 -28.27 9.34
N VAL A 445 -17.71 -28.47 8.02
CA VAL A 445 -18.53 -27.67 7.10
C VAL A 445 -20.01 -27.77 7.45
N ASP A 446 -20.51 -28.98 7.69
CA ASP A 446 -21.92 -29.21 8.07
C ASP A 446 -22.24 -28.58 9.43
N ALA A 447 -21.32 -28.63 10.40
CA ALA A 447 -21.50 -27.98 11.69
C ALA A 447 -21.53 -26.45 11.60
N ALA A 448 -20.72 -25.84 10.71
CA ALA A 448 -20.68 -24.39 10.50
C ALA A 448 -21.80 -23.86 9.59
N SER A 449 -22.36 -24.73 8.74
CA SER A 449 -23.35 -24.38 7.70
C SER A 449 -24.54 -23.58 8.24
N PRO A 450 -25.18 -23.90 9.37
CA PRO A 450 -26.31 -23.12 9.88
C PRO A 450 -25.96 -21.65 10.14
N VAL A 451 -24.74 -21.38 10.61
CA VAL A 451 -24.30 -20.00 10.87
C VAL A 451 -23.98 -19.29 9.56
N PHE A 452 -23.34 -19.97 8.60
CA PHE A 452 -23.10 -19.39 7.28
C PHE A 452 -24.42 -19.07 6.55
N GLU A 453 -25.37 -20.00 6.58
CA GLU A 453 -26.71 -19.82 6.00
C GLU A 453 -27.44 -18.63 6.64
N LYS A 454 -27.34 -18.43 7.97
CA LYS A 454 -27.85 -17.22 8.62
C LYS A 454 -27.27 -15.93 8.02
N HIS A 455 -26.00 -15.93 7.64
CA HIS A 455 -25.35 -14.74 7.09
C HIS A 455 -25.60 -14.51 5.60
N PHE A 456 -25.88 -15.58 4.85
CA PHE A 456 -25.89 -15.60 3.39
C PHE A 456 -27.20 -16.11 2.76
N ALA A 457 -28.24 -16.37 3.56
CA ALA A 457 -29.51 -16.95 3.10
C ALA A 457 -30.07 -16.29 1.83
N GLN A 458 -29.99 -14.96 1.72
CA GLN A 458 -30.55 -14.21 0.60
C GLN A 458 -29.89 -14.45 -0.76
N TRP A 459 -28.79 -15.22 -0.82
CA TRP A 459 -28.08 -15.56 -2.06
C TRP A 459 -28.06 -17.06 -2.35
N LEU A 460 -28.81 -17.87 -1.59
CA LEU A 460 -28.82 -19.33 -1.73
C LEU A 460 -29.92 -19.86 -2.65
N ASP A 461 -30.78 -18.98 -3.17
CA ASP A 461 -31.92 -19.30 -4.04
C ASP A 461 -31.54 -19.34 -5.53
#